data_AF-R5PUG7-F1
#
_entry.id   AF-R5PUG7-F1
#
_cell.length_a   1.000
_cell.length_b   1.000
_cell.length_c   1.000
_cell.angle_alpha   90.00
_cell.angle_beta   90.00
_cell.angle_gamma   90.00
#
_symmetry.space_group_name_H-M   'P 1'
#
loop_
_entity.id
_entity.type
_entity.pdbx_description
1 polymer ?
#
loop_
_entity_poly.entity_id
_entity_poly.type
_entity_poly.pdbx_seq_one_letter_code
_entity_poly.pdbx_strand_id
1 'polypeptide(L)'
;MNKIIKIISLLFCVFSLISMKAQNDSRVAQIPEIVDLYEQLENMFPYSDYVNLTQTEVSYWVNNNMKQTEDFAQGLKKMESAIKKIKAIYGDDNIVVESTNSDDSLVFACRPNYHDSVQSNYMEIVYNREKVHFYYGSSLNDKSANYHEANDNIVADIDNMLKTFMMRSGVTKDSIVFDGPSYKYQLVTFTNFQQMMQHAEGVVYNIPNAKHSDWLQFFNKMKSYAIKANVRVAWNDVYREYESVEIWVDRENTIPVVFAAAMKGDTLKVLRLEGTEEYNVILPRVWSEESPVFSPKRIKAYTNLN
;
A
#
# COMPACT_ATOMS: atom_id res chain seq x y z
N MET A 1 30.06 -37.21 -43.02
CA MET A 1 30.38 -36.46 -41.77
C MET A 1 29.98 -34.97 -41.77
N ASN A 2 29.74 -34.31 -42.92
CA ASN A 2 29.38 -32.87 -42.94
C ASN A 2 27.88 -32.52 -42.75
N LYS A 3 26.99 -33.49 -42.52
CA LYS A 3 25.56 -33.23 -42.26
C LYS A 3 25.17 -33.22 -40.77
N ILE A 4 25.97 -33.83 -39.90
CA ILE A 4 25.69 -33.91 -38.45
C ILE A 4 26.12 -32.62 -37.72
N ILE A 5 27.14 -31.91 -38.24
CA ILE A 5 27.65 -30.67 -37.62
C ILE A 5 26.67 -29.50 -37.82
N LYS A 6 25.87 -29.47 -38.89
CA LYS A 6 24.88 -28.40 -39.12
C LYS A 6 23.64 -28.46 -38.21
N ILE A 7 23.32 -29.62 -37.63
CA ILE A 7 22.18 -29.76 -36.70
C ILE A 7 22.56 -29.28 -35.29
N ILE A 8 23.82 -29.43 -34.90
CA ILE A 8 24.32 -28.98 -33.58
C ILE A 8 24.43 -27.46 -33.52
N SER A 9 24.78 -26.80 -34.63
CA SER A 9 24.83 -25.33 -34.70
C SER A 9 23.45 -24.66 -34.69
N LEU A 10 22.40 -25.34 -35.16
CA LEU A 10 21.03 -24.81 -35.10
C LEU A 10 20.43 -24.92 -33.69
N LEU A 11 20.74 -25.99 -32.94
CA LEU A 11 20.27 -26.13 -31.56
C LEU A 11 20.86 -25.04 -30.64
N PHE A 12 22.12 -24.65 -30.83
CA PHE A 12 22.73 -23.59 -30.03
C PHE A 12 22.18 -22.18 -30.32
N CYS A 13 21.66 -21.91 -31.52
CA CYS A 13 20.96 -20.65 -31.81
C CYS A 13 19.53 -20.63 -31.26
N VAL A 14 18.88 -21.79 -31.10
CA VAL A 14 17.53 -21.85 -30.51
C VAL A 14 17.59 -21.70 -28.99
N PHE A 15 18.64 -22.21 -28.31
CA PHE A 15 18.81 -21.99 -26.87
C PHE A 15 19.33 -20.58 -26.51
N SER A 16 20.07 -19.91 -27.40
CA SER A 16 20.43 -18.49 -27.18
C SER A 16 19.29 -17.51 -27.50
N LEU A 17 18.28 -17.92 -28.26
CA LEU A 17 17.04 -17.15 -28.48
C LEU A 17 15.97 -17.37 -27.39
N ILE A 18 16.09 -18.42 -26.58
CA ILE A 18 15.28 -18.56 -25.35
C ILE A 18 15.78 -17.59 -24.26
N SER A 19 17.00 -17.05 -24.39
CA SER A 19 17.56 -16.05 -23.48
C SER A 19 17.19 -14.59 -23.81
N MET A 20 16.45 -14.32 -24.90
CA MET A 20 15.91 -12.98 -25.20
C MET A 20 14.38 -12.91 -25.10
N LYS A 21 13.75 -13.96 -24.53
CA LYS A 21 12.29 -14.06 -24.38
C LYS A 21 11.83 -14.68 -23.06
N ALA A 22 12.68 -14.71 -22.04
CA ALA A 22 12.19 -14.62 -20.67
C ALA A 22 11.97 -13.12 -20.38
N GLN A 23 10.88 -12.59 -20.93
CA GLN A 23 10.37 -11.28 -20.56
C GLN A 23 10.12 -11.37 -19.04
N ASN A 24 10.85 -10.58 -18.25
CA ASN A 24 10.89 -10.64 -16.78
C ASN A 24 9.49 -10.42 -16.17
N ASP A 25 8.72 -11.51 -16.01
CA ASP A 25 7.51 -11.59 -15.19
C ASP A 25 7.87 -11.77 -13.69
N SER A 26 9.04 -11.28 -13.28
CA SER A 26 9.47 -11.35 -11.90
C SER A 26 8.51 -10.53 -11.04
N ARG A 27 7.98 -11.16 -9.98
CA ARG A 27 7.11 -10.54 -9.01
C ARG A 27 7.71 -10.73 -7.63
N VAL A 28 7.56 -9.73 -6.77
CA VAL A 28 7.96 -9.88 -5.37
C VAL A 28 7.15 -11.02 -4.75
N ALA A 29 7.83 -11.97 -4.12
CA ALA A 29 7.16 -13.04 -3.39
C ALA A 29 6.74 -12.51 -2.01
N GLN A 30 5.46 -12.63 -1.70
CA GLN A 30 4.96 -12.44 -0.33
C GLN A 30 5.26 -13.72 0.46
N ILE A 31 6.04 -13.61 1.54
CA ILE A 31 6.39 -14.73 2.40
C ILE A 31 5.19 -15.05 3.31
N PRO A 32 4.55 -16.23 3.21
CA PRO A 32 3.29 -16.52 3.92
C PRO A 32 3.37 -16.31 5.43
N GLU A 33 4.49 -16.70 6.05
CA GLU A 33 4.71 -16.57 7.50
C GLU A 33 4.79 -15.10 7.94
N ILE A 34 5.24 -14.21 7.06
CA ILE A 34 5.30 -12.76 7.31
C ILE A 34 3.92 -12.15 7.15
N VAL A 35 3.14 -12.58 6.15
CA VAL A 35 1.76 -12.15 5.97
C VAL A 35 0.91 -12.55 7.18
N ASP A 36 1.04 -13.80 7.64
CA ASP A 36 0.37 -14.30 8.83
C ASP A 36 0.81 -13.55 10.10
N LEU A 37 2.09 -13.17 10.23
CA LEU A 37 2.55 -12.29 11.31
C LEU A 37 1.92 -10.90 11.23
N TYR A 38 1.88 -10.29 10.05
CA TYR A 38 1.24 -8.99 9.83
C TYR A 38 -0.25 -9.03 10.17
N GLU A 39 -1.01 -10.00 9.64
CA GLU A 39 -2.44 -10.17 9.91
C GLU A 39 -2.67 -10.38 11.42
N GLN A 40 -1.79 -11.12 12.10
CA GLN A 40 -1.87 -11.26 13.55
C GLN A 40 -1.69 -9.91 14.27
N LEU A 41 -0.74 -9.09 13.84
CA LEU A 41 -0.48 -7.77 14.44
C LEU A 41 -1.60 -6.77 14.12
N GLU A 42 -2.15 -6.78 12.91
CA GLU A 42 -3.28 -5.94 12.49
C GLU A 42 -4.53 -6.27 13.31
N ASN A 43 -4.83 -7.56 13.54
CA ASN A 43 -5.92 -7.96 14.44
C ASN A 43 -5.70 -7.54 15.90
N MET A 44 -4.45 -7.47 16.37
CA MET A 44 -4.13 -6.99 17.72
C MET A 44 -4.24 -5.47 17.85
N PHE A 45 -3.89 -4.75 16.79
CA PHE A 45 -3.78 -3.29 16.73
C PHE A 45 -4.52 -2.77 15.48
N PRO A 46 -5.87 -2.87 15.46
CA PRO A 46 -6.64 -2.45 14.29
C PRO A 46 -6.44 -0.96 14.02
N TYR A 47 -6.51 -0.58 12.73
CA TYR A 47 -6.35 0.81 12.27
C TYR A 47 -4.98 1.44 12.56
N SER A 48 -3.98 0.60 12.87
CA SER A 48 -2.61 1.04 13.15
C SER A 48 -1.64 0.55 12.08
N ASP A 49 -2.14 0.28 10.87
CA ASP A 49 -1.37 -0.36 9.83
C ASP A 49 -1.40 0.39 8.49
N TYR A 50 -0.42 0.07 7.65
CA TYR A 50 -0.31 0.53 6.29
C TYR A 50 0.32 -0.58 5.46
N VAL A 51 -0.28 -0.87 4.31
CA VAL A 51 0.27 -1.80 3.35
C VAL A 51 0.49 -1.11 2.02
N ASN A 52 1.61 -1.40 1.39
CA ASN A 52 1.91 -0.99 0.03
C ASN A 52 2.29 -2.21 -0.80
N LEU A 53 1.73 -2.31 -2.01
CA LEU A 53 1.96 -3.42 -2.91
C LEU A 53 2.09 -2.92 -4.35
N THR A 54 3.17 -3.33 -5.00
CA THR A 54 3.39 -3.20 -6.44
C THR A 54 3.80 -4.56 -6.99
N GLN A 55 3.98 -4.65 -8.31
CA GLN A 55 4.54 -5.87 -8.91
C GLN A 55 5.91 -6.24 -8.33
N THR A 56 6.74 -5.25 -8.00
CA THR A 56 8.16 -5.43 -7.67
C THR A 56 8.48 -5.20 -6.20
N GLU A 57 7.53 -4.70 -5.41
CA GLU A 57 7.72 -4.34 -4.00
C GLU A 57 6.48 -4.65 -3.16
N VAL A 58 6.70 -5.07 -1.92
CA VAL A 58 5.66 -5.18 -0.90
C VAL A 58 6.17 -4.58 0.39
N SER A 59 5.29 -3.90 1.13
CA SER A 59 5.59 -3.44 2.48
C SER A 59 4.39 -3.59 3.38
N TYR A 60 4.60 -4.12 4.58
CA TYR A 60 3.63 -4.14 5.67
C TYR A 60 4.18 -3.30 6.80
N TRP A 61 3.36 -2.42 7.34
CA TRP A 61 3.71 -1.57 8.47
C TRP A 61 2.60 -1.63 9.50
N VAL A 62 2.94 -1.85 10.76
CA VAL A 62 2.08 -1.65 11.92
C VAL A 62 2.80 -0.73 12.89
N ASN A 63 2.15 0.34 13.35
CA ASN A 63 2.70 1.23 14.36
C ASN A 63 1.60 1.72 15.30
N ASN A 64 1.65 1.27 16.55
CA ASN A 64 0.66 1.59 17.57
C ASN A 64 1.35 2.17 18.82
N ASN A 65 0.94 3.38 19.23
CA ASN A 65 1.41 4.00 20.47
C ASN A 65 0.55 3.52 21.65
N MET A 66 1.19 3.04 22.71
CA MET A 66 0.52 2.65 23.95
C MET A 66 0.22 3.88 24.78
N LYS A 67 -1.05 4.07 25.15
CA LYS A 67 -1.51 5.26 25.88
C LYS A 67 -1.50 5.06 27.40
N GLN A 68 -1.59 3.82 27.89
CA GLN A 68 -1.60 3.51 29.33
C GLN A 68 -0.73 2.29 29.68
N THR A 69 -0.26 2.22 30.93
CA THR A 69 0.56 1.12 31.46
C THR A 69 -0.17 -0.24 31.48
N GLU A 70 -1.51 -0.22 31.60
CA GLU A 70 -2.35 -1.45 31.53
C GLU A 70 -2.41 -2.04 30.10
N ASP A 71 -2.31 -1.21 29.07
CA ASP A 71 -2.24 -1.64 27.67
C ASP A 71 -0.97 -2.45 27.39
N PHE A 72 0.12 -2.10 28.09
CA PHE A 72 1.42 -2.74 27.91
C PHE A 72 1.46 -4.17 28.47
N ALA A 73 0.96 -4.41 29.68
CA ALA A 73 0.96 -5.76 30.27
C ALA A 73 0.05 -6.74 29.51
N GLN A 74 -1.07 -6.26 28.97
CA GLN A 74 -1.91 -7.05 28.07
C GLN A 74 -1.26 -7.21 26.69
N GLY A 75 -0.59 -6.16 26.20
CA GLY A 75 0.21 -6.19 24.96
C GLY A 75 1.32 -7.24 25.02
N LEU A 76 1.98 -7.42 26.15
CA LEU A 76 3.08 -8.37 26.31
C LEU A 76 2.60 -9.80 26.05
N LYS A 77 1.49 -10.20 26.69
CA LYS A 77 0.86 -11.51 26.48
C LYS A 77 0.40 -11.72 25.05
N LYS A 78 -0.15 -10.67 24.41
CA LYS A 78 -0.56 -10.71 23.00
C LYS A 78 0.64 -10.88 22.06
N MET A 79 1.76 -10.23 22.39
CA MET A 79 3.01 -10.25 21.60
C MET A 79 3.83 -11.53 21.76
N GLU A 80 3.66 -12.32 22.84
CA GLU A 80 4.38 -13.60 23.02
C GLU A 80 4.26 -14.54 21.81
N SER A 81 3.04 -14.67 21.27
CA SER A 81 2.82 -15.50 20.08
C SER A 81 3.48 -14.93 18.83
N ALA A 82 3.49 -13.61 18.66
CA ALA A 82 4.13 -12.95 17.53
C ALA A 82 5.66 -13.10 17.61
N ILE A 83 6.24 -12.89 18.80
CA ILE A 83 7.67 -13.08 19.07
C ILE A 83 8.09 -14.52 18.76
N LYS A 84 7.28 -15.52 19.16
CA LYS A 84 7.55 -16.92 18.83
C LYS A 84 7.55 -17.18 17.32
N LYS A 85 6.62 -16.58 16.56
CA LYS A 85 6.63 -16.67 15.09
C LYS A 85 7.88 -16.03 14.50
N ILE A 86 8.27 -14.84 14.98
CA ILE A 86 9.50 -14.15 14.53
C ILE A 86 10.74 -15.02 14.75
N LYS A 87 10.87 -15.62 15.93
CA LYS A 87 11.94 -16.58 16.25
C LYS A 87 11.96 -17.79 15.32
N ALA A 88 10.78 -18.33 15.00
CA ALA A 88 10.67 -19.46 14.08
C ALA A 88 11.07 -19.09 12.64
N ILE A 89 10.80 -17.86 12.20
CA ILE A 89 11.13 -17.39 10.85
C ILE A 89 12.63 -17.06 10.72
N TYR A 90 13.20 -16.36 11.70
CA TYR A 90 14.52 -15.75 11.57
C TYR A 90 15.61 -16.32 12.47
N GLY A 91 15.25 -17.21 13.40
CA GLY A 91 16.17 -17.71 14.42
C GLY A 91 16.57 -16.64 15.44
N ASP A 92 17.22 -17.08 16.51
CA ASP A 92 17.57 -16.21 17.64
C ASP A 92 18.71 -15.22 17.32
N ASP A 93 19.55 -15.51 16.32
CA ASP A 93 20.72 -14.68 15.97
C ASP A 93 20.34 -13.28 15.43
N ASN A 94 19.10 -13.08 14.99
CA ASN A 94 18.59 -11.80 14.48
C ASN A 94 17.92 -10.93 15.56
N ILE A 95 17.86 -11.41 16.80
CA ILE A 95 17.29 -10.71 17.94
C ILE A 95 18.34 -9.76 18.51
N VAL A 96 18.02 -8.47 18.48
CA VAL A 96 18.89 -7.41 18.99
C VAL A 96 18.72 -7.25 20.50
N VAL A 97 17.48 -7.38 21.00
CA VAL A 97 17.13 -7.29 22.42
C VAL A 97 15.95 -8.19 22.72
N GLU A 98 16.02 -8.93 23.83
CA GLU A 98 14.88 -9.64 24.44
C GLU A 98 14.97 -9.50 25.95
N SER A 99 13.98 -8.83 26.54
CA SER A 99 13.84 -8.71 27.99
C SER A 99 12.54 -9.37 28.44
N THR A 100 12.63 -10.13 29.53
CA THR A 100 11.47 -10.67 30.24
C THR A 100 10.97 -9.72 31.32
N ASN A 101 11.67 -8.61 31.56
CA ASN A 101 11.31 -7.61 32.55
C ASN A 101 10.35 -6.58 31.95
N SER A 102 9.13 -6.53 32.47
CA SER A 102 8.14 -5.52 32.06
C SER A 102 8.57 -4.10 32.42
N ASP A 103 9.60 -3.90 33.26
CA ASP A 103 10.16 -2.60 33.64
C ASP A 103 11.13 -1.98 32.63
N ASP A 104 11.56 -2.73 31.63
CA ASP A 104 12.55 -2.24 30.67
C ASP A 104 11.92 -1.35 29.58
N SER A 105 12.68 -0.34 29.14
CA SER A 105 12.28 0.59 28.09
C SER A 105 12.30 -0.01 26.68
N LEU A 106 12.77 -1.25 26.53
CA LEU A 106 12.76 -2.03 25.29
C LEU A 106 12.58 -3.51 25.65
N VAL A 107 11.50 -4.12 25.19
CA VAL A 107 11.14 -5.50 25.55
C VAL A 107 11.60 -6.48 24.48
N PHE A 108 11.42 -6.13 23.21
CA PHE A 108 11.83 -6.98 22.10
C PHE A 108 12.24 -6.13 20.90
N ALA A 109 13.38 -6.47 20.30
CA ALA A 109 13.82 -5.90 19.03
C ALA A 109 14.41 -6.99 18.14
N CYS A 110 13.94 -7.09 16.91
CA CYS A 110 14.46 -8.01 15.89
C CYS A 110 14.57 -7.27 14.55
N ARG A 111 15.71 -7.41 13.88
CA ARG A 111 16.03 -6.67 12.64
C ARG A 111 16.71 -7.57 11.59
N PRO A 112 16.03 -8.61 11.11
CA PRO A 112 16.62 -9.49 10.13
C PRO A 112 16.68 -8.78 8.77
N ASN A 113 17.78 -9.01 8.06
CA ASN A 113 17.93 -8.57 6.69
C ASN A 113 18.40 -9.76 5.86
N TYR A 114 17.62 -10.11 4.84
CA TYR A 114 17.90 -11.26 3.98
C TYR A 114 17.85 -10.85 2.51
N HIS A 115 18.92 -11.18 1.80
CA HIS A 115 19.08 -10.91 0.38
C HIS A 115 19.42 -12.22 -0.31
N ASP A 116 18.67 -12.58 -1.34
CA ASP A 116 19.06 -13.63 -2.28
C ASP A 116 19.32 -13.03 -3.68
N SER A 117 19.50 -13.87 -4.69
CA SER A 117 19.75 -13.40 -6.06
C SER A 117 18.55 -12.69 -6.70
N VAL A 118 17.34 -12.86 -6.17
CA VAL A 118 16.07 -12.39 -6.74
C VAL A 118 15.50 -11.21 -5.97
N GLN A 119 15.43 -11.28 -4.64
CA GLN A 119 14.79 -10.26 -3.80
C GLN A 119 15.58 -9.92 -2.53
N SER A 120 15.37 -8.70 -2.08
CA SER A 120 15.88 -8.13 -0.83
C SER A 120 14.73 -7.96 0.15
N ASN A 121 14.90 -8.45 1.37
CA ASN A 121 13.89 -8.41 2.42
C ASN A 121 14.48 -7.79 3.69
N TYR A 122 13.77 -6.81 4.23
CA TYR A 122 14.11 -6.16 5.49
C TYR A 122 12.91 -6.26 6.42
N MET A 123 13.16 -6.63 7.68
CA MET A 123 12.18 -6.47 8.73
C MET A 123 12.78 -5.69 9.89
N GLU A 124 11.94 -4.91 10.53
CA GLU A 124 12.17 -4.38 11.86
C GLU A 124 10.92 -4.62 12.70
N ILE A 125 11.12 -5.16 13.89
CA ILE A 125 10.09 -5.11 14.93
C ILE A 125 10.70 -4.60 16.23
N VAL A 126 10.01 -3.65 16.83
CA VAL A 126 10.35 -3.01 18.09
C VAL A 126 9.10 -2.99 18.94
N TYR A 127 9.16 -3.66 20.09
CA TYR A 127 8.12 -3.66 21.09
C TYR A 127 8.69 -3.09 22.40
N ASN A 128 8.10 -2.00 22.88
CA ASN A 128 8.47 -1.38 24.13
C ASN A 128 7.26 -0.80 24.87
N ARG A 129 7.51 -0.14 26.02
CA ARG A 129 6.45 0.47 26.86
C ARG A 129 5.60 1.53 26.17
N GLU A 130 6.13 2.13 25.11
CA GLU A 130 5.51 3.28 24.44
C GLU A 130 4.86 2.88 23.13
N LYS A 131 5.35 1.84 22.45
CA LYS A 131 4.89 1.47 21.11
C LYS A 131 5.16 0.03 20.72
N VAL A 132 4.33 -0.42 19.78
CA VAL A 132 4.63 -1.54 18.88
C VAL A 132 4.93 -0.92 17.52
N HIS A 133 6.10 -1.21 16.96
CA HIS A 133 6.46 -0.85 15.59
C HIS A 133 6.91 -2.13 14.89
N PHE A 134 6.27 -2.44 13.77
CA PHE A 134 6.60 -3.54 12.88
C PHE A 134 6.66 -3.00 11.47
N TYR A 135 7.77 -3.23 10.78
CA TYR A 135 7.92 -2.94 9.37
C TYR A 135 8.52 -4.16 8.69
N TYR A 136 7.92 -4.57 7.59
CA TYR A 136 8.50 -5.51 6.64
C TYR A 136 8.49 -4.84 5.26
N GLY A 137 9.62 -4.87 4.58
CA GLY A 137 9.75 -4.45 3.19
C GLY A 137 10.45 -5.54 2.39
N SER A 138 9.90 -5.86 1.22
CA SER A 138 10.53 -6.74 0.24
C SER A 138 10.48 -6.10 -1.13
N SER A 139 11.57 -6.25 -1.87
CA SER A 139 11.70 -5.70 -3.22
C SER A 139 12.55 -6.62 -4.10
N LEU A 140 12.22 -6.69 -5.39
CA LEU A 140 13.07 -7.34 -6.37
C LEU A 140 14.40 -6.59 -6.51
N ASN A 141 15.49 -7.34 -6.63
CA ASN A 141 16.82 -6.77 -6.87
C ASN A 141 16.92 -6.16 -8.27
N ASP A 142 16.26 -6.79 -9.25
CA ASP A 142 16.08 -6.25 -10.58
C ASP A 142 14.69 -5.65 -10.72
N LYS A 143 14.64 -4.32 -10.82
CA LYS A 143 13.42 -3.53 -10.98
C LYS A 143 13.15 -3.18 -12.44
N SER A 144 13.78 -3.87 -13.40
CA SER A 144 13.45 -3.72 -14.83
C SER A 144 12.07 -4.32 -15.15
N ALA A 145 11.02 -3.83 -14.49
CA ALA A 145 9.66 -4.07 -14.93
C ALA A 145 9.50 -3.38 -16.31
N ASN A 146 8.71 -3.98 -17.20
CA ASN A 146 8.35 -3.32 -18.46
C ASN A 146 7.43 -2.14 -18.13
N TYR A 147 7.99 -0.96 -17.92
CA TYR A 147 7.29 0.31 -17.66
C TYR A 147 6.52 0.85 -18.88
N HIS A 148 6.09 -0.03 -19.80
CA HIS A 148 5.50 0.36 -21.09
C HIS A 148 4.05 -0.09 -21.27
N GLU A 149 3.46 -0.82 -20.32
CA GLU A 149 2.05 -1.22 -20.42
C GLU A 149 1.12 -0.09 -19.97
N ALA A 150 0.25 0.35 -20.90
CA ALA A 150 -0.87 1.23 -20.62
C ALA A 150 -1.94 0.50 -19.80
N ASN A 151 -2.31 1.04 -18.63
CA ASN A 151 -3.35 0.45 -17.77
C ASN A 151 -4.71 1.18 -17.86
N ASP A 152 -5.03 1.78 -19.01
CA ASP A 152 -6.30 2.49 -19.25
C ASP A 152 -7.54 1.64 -19.00
N ASN A 153 -7.43 0.34 -19.27
CA ASN A 153 -8.48 -0.63 -18.99
C ASN A 153 -8.80 -0.75 -17.49
N ILE A 154 -7.80 -0.65 -16.61
CA ILE A 154 -7.98 -0.66 -15.15
C ILE A 154 -8.77 0.57 -14.72
N VAL A 155 -8.39 1.75 -15.25
CA VAL A 155 -9.09 3.02 -14.99
C VAL A 155 -10.55 2.92 -15.42
N ALA A 156 -10.82 2.45 -16.64
CA ALA A 156 -12.16 2.31 -17.17
C ALA A 156 -13.02 1.34 -16.35
N ASP A 157 -12.43 0.24 -15.88
CA ASP A 157 -13.11 -0.77 -15.08
C ASP A 157 -13.52 -0.24 -13.69
N ILE A 158 -12.61 0.48 -13.01
CA ILE A 158 -12.92 1.14 -11.73
C ILE A 158 -13.96 2.25 -11.92
N ASP A 159 -13.85 3.05 -12.99
CA ASP A 159 -14.85 4.08 -13.32
C ASP A 159 -16.24 3.47 -13.55
N ASN A 160 -16.32 2.33 -14.25
CA ASN A 160 -17.58 1.64 -14.47
C ASN A 160 -18.20 1.10 -13.17
N MET A 161 -17.37 0.58 -12.26
CA MET A 161 -17.83 0.19 -10.93
C MET A 161 -18.35 1.41 -10.15
N LEU A 162 -17.62 2.52 -10.13
CA LEU A 162 -18.02 3.75 -9.45
C LEU A 162 -19.36 4.30 -9.94
N LYS A 163 -19.63 4.27 -11.26
CA LYS A 163 -20.92 4.69 -11.83
C LYS A 163 -22.12 3.98 -11.20
N THR A 164 -21.98 2.72 -10.80
CA THR A 164 -23.07 1.98 -10.14
C THR A 164 -23.42 2.56 -8.77
N PHE A 165 -22.41 3.00 -8.02
CA PHE A 165 -22.60 3.66 -6.73
C PHE A 165 -23.13 5.07 -6.86
N MET A 166 -22.73 5.80 -7.92
CA MET A 166 -23.20 7.17 -8.18
C MET A 166 -24.70 7.27 -8.43
N MET A 167 -25.37 6.16 -8.78
CA MET A 167 -26.82 6.12 -8.98
C MET A 167 -27.61 5.98 -7.67
N ARG A 168 -26.95 5.79 -6.52
CA ARG A 168 -27.63 5.67 -5.22
C ARG A 168 -28.20 7.01 -4.76
N SER A 169 -29.34 6.96 -4.08
CA SER A 169 -29.99 8.14 -3.52
C SER A 169 -29.09 8.82 -2.48
N GLY A 170 -29.04 10.15 -2.52
CA GLY A 170 -28.29 10.98 -1.59
C GLY A 170 -26.78 11.10 -1.86
N VAL A 171 -26.26 10.49 -2.93
CA VAL A 171 -24.85 10.63 -3.31
C VAL A 171 -24.55 12.08 -3.68
N THR A 172 -23.50 12.63 -3.08
CA THR A 172 -22.98 13.97 -3.42
C THR A 172 -21.62 13.87 -4.08
N LYS A 173 -21.27 14.87 -4.90
CA LYS A 173 -19.93 14.99 -5.49
C LYS A 173 -19.36 16.38 -5.23
N ASP A 174 -18.10 16.40 -4.80
CA ASP A 174 -17.33 17.61 -4.54
C ASP A 174 -16.12 17.64 -5.48
N SER A 175 -16.01 18.68 -6.30
CA SER A 175 -14.78 18.93 -7.07
C SER A 175 -13.69 19.43 -6.13
N ILE A 176 -12.55 18.75 -6.14
CA ILE A 176 -11.40 19.06 -5.30
C ILE A 176 -10.18 19.38 -6.15
N VAL A 177 -9.36 20.30 -5.65
CA VAL A 177 -8.05 20.61 -6.22
C VAL A 177 -7.01 20.64 -5.11
N PHE A 178 -5.94 19.89 -5.33
CA PHE A 178 -4.71 19.93 -4.57
C PHE A 178 -3.71 20.78 -5.36
N ASP A 179 -3.33 21.92 -4.80
CA ASP A 179 -2.44 22.88 -5.46
C ASP A 179 -1.35 23.38 -4.48
N GLY A 180 -0.12 23.46 -4.97
CA GLY A 180 1.01 24.13 -4.31
C GLY A 180 1.32 23.66 -2.86
N PRO A 181 1.68 24.58 -1.94
CA PRO A 181 2.18 24.24 -0.60
C PRO A 181 1.16 23.53 0.30
N SER A 182 -0.14 23.55 -0.01
CA SER A 182 -1.15 22.74 0.70
C SER A 182 -0.81 21.25 0.65
N TYR A 183 -0.24 20.79 -0.47
CA TYR A 183 0.21 19.42 -0.64
C TYR A 183 1.36 19.07 0.32
N LYS A 184 2.32 19.99 0.52
CA LYS A 184 3.47 19.81 1.43
C LYS A 184 3.09 19.65 2.91
N TYR A 185 2.05 20.34 3.36
CA TYR A 185 1.63 20.31 4.77
C TYR A 185 0.71 19.13 5.09
N GLN A 186 0.18 18.45 4.08
CA GLN A 186 -0.76 17.34 4.22
C GLN A 186 -0.07 15.95 4.21
N LEU A 187 1.27 15.94 4.08
CA LEU A 187 2.17 14.79 4.12
C LEU A 187 2.90 14.72 5.46
N VAL A 188 2.21 14.40 6.55
CA VAL A 188 2.76 14.50 7.92
C VAL A 188 3.73 13.36 8.28
N THR A 189 4.43 12.73 7.32
CA THR A 189 5.26 11.55 7.65
C THR A 189 6.57 11.34 6.89
N PHE A 190 7.07 12.27 6.08
CA PHE A 190 8.37 12.04 5.41
C PHE A 190 9.27 13.29 5.41
N THR A 191 10.53 13.09 5.80
CA THR A 191 11.55 14.12 6.05
C THR A 191 12.15 14.76 4.79
N ASN A 192 11.66 14.44 3.59
CA ASN A 192 12.14 15.04 2.35
C ASN A 192 11.14 16.04 1.76
N PHE A 193 11.26 17.29 2.21
CA PHE A 193 10.52 18.47 1.75
C PHE A 193 10.93 18.96 0.35
N GLN A 194 11.30 18.08 -0.57
CA GLN A 194 11.55 18.53 -1.95
C GLN A 194 10.26 19.12 -2.53
N GLN A 195 10.44 20.23 -3.24
CA GLN A 195 9.35 21.12 -3.65
C GLN A 195 8.50 20.47 -4.74
N MET A 196 7.63 19.53 -4.37
CA MET A 196 6.63 18.99 -5.28
C MET A 196 5.59 20.08 -5.58
N MET A 197 5.73 20.73 -6.75
CA MET A 197 4.67 21.55 -7.34
C MET A 197 3.65 20.60 -7.97
N GLN A 198 2.90 19.89 -7.14
CA GLN A 198 1.88 18.97 -7.65
C GLN A 198 0.54 19.69 -7.70
N HIS A 199 -0.01 19.71 -8.92
CA HIS A 199 -1.39 20.09 -9.17
C HIS A 199 -2.16 18.80 -9.48
N ALA A 200 -3.17 18.50 -8.66
CA ALA A 200 -4.07 17.39 -8.87
C ALA A 200 -5.51 17.86 -8.74
N GLU A 201 -6.33 17.54 -9.72
CA GLU A 201 -7.75 17.84 -9.72
C GLU A 201 -8.54 16.53 -9.69
N GLY A 202 -9.73 16.58 -9.11
CA GLY A 202 -10.62 15.45 -9.20
C GLY A 202 -11.89 15.62 -8.41
N VAL A 203 -12.48 14.49 -8.04
CA VAL A 203 -13.81 14.44 -7.46
C VAL A 203 -13.84 13.49 -6.29
N VAL A 204 -14.42 13.95 -5.18
CA VAL A 204 -14.82 13.09 -4.06
C VAL A 204 -16.32 12.84 -4.16
N TYR A 205 -16.70 11.57 -4.15
CA TYR A 205 -18.08 11.10 -4.08
C TYR A 205 -18.36 10.68 -2.63
N ASN A 206 -19.39 11.25 -2.02
CA ASN A 206 -19.87 10.80 -0.71
C ASN A 206 -21.11 9.94 -0.92
N ILE A 207 -21.02 8.66 -0.58
CA ILE A 207 -22.08 7.67 -0.74
C ILE A 207 -22.67 7.36 0.64
N PRO A 208 -23.86 7.88 0.98
CA PRO A 208 -24.46 7.66 2.28
C PRO A 208 -25.12 6.26 2.40
N ASN A 209 -25.38 5.83 3.63
CA ASN A 209 -25.96 4.51 3.95
C ASN A 209 -25.17 3.35 3.32
N ALA A 210 -23.85 3.50 3.18
CA ALA A 210 -22.96 2.48 2.69
C ALA A 210 -22.80 1.35 3.72
N LYS A 211 -22.61 0.14 3.23
CA LYS A 211 -22.28 -1.04 4.04
C LYS A 211 -20.79 -1.36 3.89
N HIS A 212 -20.24 -2.08 4.86
CA HIS A 212 -18.86 -2.60 4.76
C HIS A 212 -18.61 -3.39 3.46
N SER A 213 -19.61 -4.15 3.01
CA SER A 213 -19.56 -4.86 1.71
C SER A 213 -19.40 -3.95 0.48
N ASP A 214 -19.79 -2.68 0.59
CA ASP A 214 -19.59 -1.69 -0.49
C ASP A 214 -18.11 -1.29 -0.56
N TRP A 215 -17.49 -1.01 0.58
CA TRP A 215 -16.05 -0.77 0.65
C TRP A 215 -15.24 -1.98 0.21
N LEU A 216 -15.63 -3.18 0.64
CA LEU A 216 -14.95 -4.43 0.29
C LEU A 216 -14.93 -4.69 -1.23
N GLN A 217 -15.94 -4.23 -1.97
CA GLN A 217 -15.92 -4.28 -3.44
C GLN A 217 -14.79 -3.41 -4.02
N PHE A 218 -14.62 -2.17 -3.54
CA PHE A 218 -13.50 -1.32 -3.95
C PHE A 218 -12.15 -1.92 -3.52
N PHE A 219 -12.04 -2.38 -2.28
CA PHE A 219 -10.83 -3.01 -1.76
C PHE A 219 -10.39 -4.20 -2.61
N ASN A 220 -11.28 -5.18 -2.81
CA ASN A 220 -10.96 -6.38 -3.59
C ASN A 220 -10.63 -6.05 -5.05
N LYS A 221 -11.38 -5.12 -5.65
CA LYS A 221 -11.14 -4.67 -7.03
C LYS A 221 -9.75 -4.05 -7.18
N MET A 222 -9.43 -3.05 -6.36
CA MET A 222 -8.15 -2.35 -6.41
C MET A 222 -6.98 -3.30 -6.09
N LYS A 223 -7.07 -4.06 -4.99
CA LYS A 223 -6.05 -5.04 -4.57
C LYS A 223 -5.75 -6.08 -5.66
N SER A 224 -6.76 -6.51 -6.43
CA SER A 224 -6.55 -7.48 -7.52
C SER A 224 -5.60 -6.99 -8.62
N TYR A 225 -5.41 -5.69 -8.78
CA TYR A 225 -4.52 -5.11 -9.78
C TYR A 225 -3.08 -4.91 -9.28
N ALA A 226 -2.79 -5.09 -8.00
CA ALA A 226 -1.45 -4.87 -7.45
C ALA A 226 -0.35 -5.75 -8.08
N ILE A 227 -0.75 -6.82 -8.78
CA ILE A 227 0.13 -7.72 -9.54
C ILE A 227 0.52 -7.19 -10.93
N LYS A 228 -0.06 -6.07 -11.37
CA LYS A 228 0.15 -5.49 -12.70
C LYS A 228 1.34 -4.52 -12.68
N ALA A 229 2.06 -4.45 -13.80
CA ALA A 229 3.10 -3.46 -14.00
C ALA A 229 2.50 -2.05 -13.92
N ASN A 230 3.27 -1.08 -13.42
CA ASN A 230 2.87 0.33 -13.31
C ASN A 230 1.55 0.56 -12.55
N VAL A 231 1.27 -0.34 -11.61
CA VAL A 231 0.18 -0.21 -10.64
C VAL A 231 0.78 -0.27 -9.25
N ARG A 232 0.40 0.69 -8.43
CA ARG A 232 0.63 0.66 -6.99
C ARG A 232 -0.73 0.57 -6.32
N VAL A 233 -0.84 -0.28 -5.31
CA VAL A 233 -2.00 -0.33 -4.43
C VAL A 233 -1.51 -0.18 -3.01
N ALA A 234 -2.16 0.67 -2.24
CA ALA A 234 -1.96 0.75 -0.81
C ALA A 234 -3.29 0.71 -0.08
N TRP A 235 -3.26 0.28 1.17
CA TRP A 235 -4.45 0.30 2.02
C TRP A 235 -4.08 0.49 3.47
N ASN A 236 -5.07 0.96 4.22
CA ASN A 236 -4.96 1.52 5.55
C ASN A 236 -3.97 2.70 5.58
N ASP A 237 -3.91 3.39 6.70
CA ASP A 237 -2.93 4.45 6.98
C ASP A 237 -2.84 4.46 8.50
N VAL A 238 -1.64 4.29 9.03
CA VAL A 238 -1.34 4.04 10.45
C VAL A 238 -1.92 5.10 11.41
N TYR A 239 -2.47 6.18 10.88
CA TYR A 239 -3.02 7.31 11.62
C TYR A 239 -4.50 7.57 11.30
N ARG A 240 -5.19 6.64 10.63
CA ARG A 240 -6.62 6.73 10.29
C ARG A 240 -7.40 5.71 11.11
N GLU A 241 -8.41 6.16 11.84
CA GLU A 241 -9.36 5.28 12.55
C GLU A 241 -10.45 4.69 11.61
N TYR A 242 -10.10 4.41 10.36
CA TYR A 242 -11.04 3.93 9.35
C TYR A 242 -10.34 3.19 8.22
N GLU A 243 -11.09 2.31 7.55
CA GLU A 243 -10.59 1.51 6.45
C GLU A 243 -10.43 2.36 5.18
N SER A 244 -9.30 2.22 4.50
CA SER A 244 -9.04 2.90 3.24
C SER A 244 -8.25 2.04 2.27
N VAL A 245 -8.49 2.22 0.99
CA VAL A 245 -7.71 1.63 -0.10
C VAL A 245 -7.46 2.69 -1.16
N GLU A 246 -6.32 2.62 -1.80
CA GLU A 246 -5.89 3.51 -2.86
C GLU A 246 -5.13 2.74 -3.94
N ILE A 247 -5.32 3.14 -5.18
CA ILE A 247 -4.63 2.61 -6.35
C ILE A 247 -4.14 3.76 -7.21
N TRP A 248 -2.88 3.69 -7.58
CA TRP A 248 -2.26 4.54 -8.58
C TRP A 248 -2.05 3.71 -9.82
N VAL A 249 -2.58 4.21 -10.93
CA VAL A 249 -2.52 3.56 -12.23
C VAL A 249 -1.78 4.49 -13.16
N ASP A 250 -0.56 4.11 -13.52
CA ASP A 250 0.16 4.83 -14.55
C ASP A 250 -0.45 4.49 -15.92
N ARG A 251 -0.48 5.50 -16.78
CA ARG A 251 -1.12 5.44 -18.08
C ARG A 251 -0.08 5.77 -19.15
N GLU A 252 -0.27 5.25 -20.35
CA GLU A 252 0.68 5.48 -21.43
C GLU A 252 0.70 6.98 -21.81
N ASN A 253 1.88 7.60 -21.75
CA ASN A 253 2.14 8.98 -22.17
C ASN A 253 1.16 10.02 -21.58
N THR A 254 0.57 9.75 -20.42
CA THR A 254 -0.46 10.59 -19.80
C THR A 254 -0.32 10.62 -18.28
N ILE A 255 -1.05 11.54 -17.65
CA ILE A 255 -1.04 11.75 -16.21
C ILE A 255 -1.62 10.50 -15.51
N PRO A 256 -0.94 9.94 -14.48
CA PRO A 256 -1.48 8.84 -13.69
C PRO A 256 -2.85 9.17 -13.10
N VAL A 257 -3.68 8.14 -12.94
CA VAL A 257 -4.98 8.26 -12.29
C VAL A 257 -4.92 7.60 -10.93
N VAL A 258 -5.44 8.29 -9.92
CA VAL A 258 -5.55 7.77 -8.57
C VAL A 258 -7.00 7.56 -8.20
N PHE A 259 -7.34 6.36 -7.76
CA PHE A 259 -8.60 6.09 -7.09
C PHE A 259 -8.34 5.78 -5.63
N ALA A 260 -9.23 6.22 -4.75
CA ALA A 260 -9.23 5.78 -3.37
C ALA A 260 -10.64 5.62 -2.83
N ALA A 261 -10.82 4.72 -1.87
CA ALA A 261 -12.08 4.50 -1.19
C ALA A 261 -11.83 4.43 0.32
N ALA A 262 -12.62 5.15 1.10
CA ALA A 262 -12.54 5.18 2.55
C ALA A 262 -13.93 5.02 3.17
N MET A 263 -14.04 4.12 4.14
CA MET A 263 -15.30 3.82 4.82
C MET A 263 -15.26 4.36 6.24
N LYS A 264 -16.14 5.31 6.57
CA LYS A 264 -16.28 5.84 7.93
C LYS A 264 -17.75 5.82 8.35
N GLY A 265 -18.07 5.08 9.41
CA GLY A 265 -19.45 4.90 9.85
C GLY A 265 -20.29 4.24 8.75
N ASP A 266 -21.33 4.93 8.30
CA ASP A 266 -22.22 4.50 7.21
C ASP A 266 -21.99 5.28 5.90
N THR A 267 -20.85 5.96 5.78
CA THR A 267 -20.51 6.75 4.59
C THR A 267 -19.27 6.21 3.92
N LEU A 268 -19.41 5.86 2.64
CA LEU A 268 -18.30 5.50 1.77
C LEU A 268 -17.90 6.73 0.96
N LYS A 269 -16.66 7.20 1.14
CA LYS A 269 -16.06 8.24 0.32
C LYS A 269 -15.21 7.61 -0.76
N VAL A 270 -15.45 7.96 -2.02
CA VAL A 270 -14.64 7.52 -3.16
C VAL A 270 -14.02 8.72 -3.83
N LEU A 271 -12.71 8.68 -3.98
CA LEU A 271 -11.90 9.69 -4.64
C LEU A 271 -11.49 9.20 -6.03
N ARG A 272 -11.57 10.09 -7.01
CA ARG A 272 -10.95 9.93 -8.33
C ARG A 272 -10.16 11.20 -8.64
N LEU A 273 -8.84 11.08 -8.78
CA LEU A 273 -7.93 12.18 -9.11
C LEU A 273 -7.23 11.95 -10.44
N GLU A 274 -7.01 13.07 -11.12
CA GLU A 274 -6.11 13.23 -12.27
C GLU A 274 -5.09 14.31 -11.86
N GLY A 275 -3.80 13.98 -11.74
CA GLY A 275 -2.81 14.93 -11.19
C GLY A 275 -1.34 14.59 -11.44
N THR A 276 -0.53 15.62 -11.68
CA THR A 276 0.62 15.73 -12.60
C THR A 276 1.97 15.14 -12.17
N GLU A 277 2.77 14.83 -13.20
CA GLU A 277 4.17 14.37 -13.27
C GLU A 277 4.57 13.16 -12.40
N GLU A 278 5.39 12.32 -13.04
CA GLU A 278 5.89 11.06 -12.56
C GLU A 278 6.46 11.16 -11.14
N TYR A 279 6.03 10.21 -10.29
CA TYR A 279 6.52 9.93 -8.93
C TYR A 279 5.94 10.77 -7.77
N ASN A 280 5.20 10.06 -6.92
CA ASN A 280 4.76 10.42 -5.56
C ASN A 280 3.54 11.34 -5.42
N VAL A 281 2.37 10.90 -5.91
CA VAL A 281 1.11 11.38 -5.34
C VAL A 281 0.84 10.60 -4.04
N ILE A 282 1.42 11.02 -2.91
CA ILE A 282 0.90 10.56 -1.61
C ILE A 282 -0.46 11.23 -1.40
N LEU A 283 -1.54 10.46 -1.25
CA LEU A 283 -2.87 11.04 -1.14
C LEU A 283 -3.05 11.79 0.19
N PRO A 284 -3.36 13.10 0.16
CA PRO A 284 -3.61 13.88 1.37
C PRO A 284 -4.78 13.31 2.20
N ARG A 285 -4.63 13.14 3.52
CA ARG A 285 -5.68 12.55 4.38
C ARG A 285 -7.02 13.31 4.38
N VAL A 286 -6.93 14.59 4.13
CA VAL A 286 -8.03 15.57 4.16
C VAL A 286 -9.27 15.16 3.36
N TRP A 287 -9.13 14.45 2.22
CA TRP A 287 -10.28 14.16 1.35
C TRP A 287 -11.30 13.22 2.03
N SER A 288 -10.83 12.35 2.94
CA SER A 288 -11.67 11.41 3.68
C SER A 288 -12.11 11.94 5.05
N GLU A 289 -11.48 12.99 5.57
CA GLU A 289 -11.81 13.58 6.88
C GLU A 289 -13.10 14.42 6.84
N GLU A 290 -13.84 14.47 7.96
CA GLU A 290 -15.04 15.31 8.11
C GLU A 290 -14.69 16.73 8.55
N SER A 291 -13.62 16.89 9.32
CA SER A 291 -13.13 18.18 9.84
C SER A 291 -11.62 18.26 9.70
N PRO A 292 -11.11 18.33 8.45
CA PRO A 292 -9.69 18.33 8.23
C PRO A 292 -9.04 19.61 8.75
N VAL A 293 -7.89 19.45 9.42
CA VAL A 293 -7.08 20.58 9.93
C VAL A 293 -6.68 21.53 8.78
N PHE A 294 -6.51 20.98 7.58
CA PHE A 294 -6.31 21.73 6.34
C PHE A 294 -7.32 21.26 5.30
N SER A 295 -8.25 22.12 4.89
CA SER A 295 -9.24 21.76 3.87
C SER A 295 -8.67 21.90 2.45
N PRO A 296 -9.00 21.00 1.49
CA PRO A 296 -8.65 21.22 0.10
C PRO A 296 -9.46 22.42 -0.41
N LYS A 297 -8.99 23.11 -1.44
CA LYS A 297 -9.85 24.10 -2.10
C LYS A 297 -11.01 23.34 -2.76
N ARG A 298 -12.19 23.38 -2.13
CA ARG A 298 -13.44 22.89 -2.72
C ARG A 298 -13.87 23.91 -3.77
N ILE A 299 -13.84 23.52 -5.04
CA ILE A 299 -14.16 24.45 -6.14
C ILE A 299 -15.68 24.53 -6.35
N LYS A 300 -16.41 23.44 -6.14
CA LYS A 300 -17.87 23.41 -6.30
C LYS A 300 -18.50 22.16 -5.70
N ALA A 301 -19.53 22.32 -4.86
CA ALA A 301 -20.40 21.23 -4.42
C ALA A 301 -21.54 21.09 -5.44
N TYR A 302 -21.74 19.88 -5.96
CA TYR A 302 -22.90 19.59 -6.81
C TYR A 302 -23.80 18.60 -6.08
N THR A 303 -24.92 19.10 -5.55
CA THR A 303 -26.07 18.27 -5.18
C THR A 303 -26.76 17.85 -6.48
N ASN A 304 -26.79 16.57 -6.81
CA ASN A 304 -27.64 16.12 -7.90
C ASN A 304 -29.10 16.30 -7.48
N LEU A 305 -29.79 17.14 -8.24
CA LEU A 305 -31.24 17.28 -8.29
C LEU A 305 -31.81 16.07 -9.04
N ASN A 306 -31.95 14.94 -8.36
CA ASN A 306 -32.84 13.86 -8.80
C ASN A 306 -33.76 13.50 -7.64
#